data_AF-A0A940Q9L9-F1
#
_entry.id   AF-A0A940Q9L9-F1
#
_cell.length_a   1.000
_cell.length_b   1.000
_cell.length_c   1.000
_cell.angle_alpha   90.00
_cell.angle_beta   90.00
_cell.angle_gamma   90.00
#
_symmetry.space_group_name_H-M   'P 1'
#
loop_
_entity.id
_entity.type
_entity.pdbx_description
1 polymer ?
#
loop_
_entity_poly.entity_id
_entity_poly.type
_entity_poly.pdbx_seq_one_letter_code
_entity_poly.pdbx_strand_id
1 'polypeptide(L)'
;MKRLLVLLLALSLLVLSSCESDEPEREYLEYEAPIATFINAYNKKDSASALGCFTPGAKDLYGTENDIVNDLSSYVDSVVGDRARLSYKVLDKQELDEQAVNAISDEYTDTYSLRLEVKKAYKLKVKISTKGGNLSATNENLEIITIKAGSSWYIYGNVLIDLGLKVKE
;
A
#
# COMPACT_ATOMS: atom_id res chain seq x y z
N MET A 1 14.27 -35.57 60.28
CA MET A 1 15.72 -35.75 60.03
C MET A 1 15.90 -36.46 58.69
N LYS A 2 16.98 -36.09 57.98
CA LYS A 2 17.51 -36.62 56.71
C LYS A 2 16.90 -35.97 55.46
N ARG A 3 17.46 -34.85 54.97
CA ARG A 3 18.70 -34.68 54.18
C ARG A 3 18.61 -35.33 52.79
N LEU A 4 18.63 -34.44 51.78
CA LEU A 4 19.52 -34.44 50.61
C LEU A 4 19.80 -35.79 49.93
N LEU A 5 19.45 -35.94 48.64
CA LEU A 5 20.46 -36.12 47.58
C LEU A 5 19.87 -36.12 46.16
N VAL A 6 20.47 -35.22 45.37
CA VAL A 6 20.63 -35.12 43.92
C VAL A 6 20.61 -36.45 43.17
N LEU A 7 19.95 -36.50 42.01
CA LEU A 7 20.42 -37.28 40.86
C LEU A 7 19.99 -36.61 39.55
N LEU A 8 21.01 -36.22 38.78
CA LEU A 8 20.95 -35.74 37.41
C LEU A 8 20.22 -36.74 36.51
N LEU A 9 19.38 -36.24 35.61
CA LEU A 9 19.10 -36.91 34.35
C LEU A 9 19.27 -35.89 33.23
N ALA A 10 20.35 -36.10 32.49
CA ALA A 10 20.81 -35.26 31.41
C ALA A 10 20.01 -35.52 30.13
N LEU A 11 19.93 -34.45 29.32
CA LEU A 11 20.05 -34.49 27.86
C LEU A 11 18.90 -35.15 27.07
N SER A 12 18.00 -34.32 26.56
CA SER A 12 17.66 -34.41 25.14
C SER A 12 17.34 -33.03 24.60
N LEU A 13 18.21 -32.57 23.70
CA LEU A 13 18.03 -31.44 22.82
C LEU A 13 16.67 -31.52 22.12
N LEU A 14 15.86 -30.49 22.29
CA LEU A 14 14.98 -30.00 21.24
C LEU A 14 15.26 -28.51 21.14
N VAL A 15 16.31 -28.21 20.36
CA VAL A 15 16.40 -26.95 19.64
C VAL A 15 15.18 -26.96 18.73
N LEU A 16 14.06 -26.43 19.23
CA LEU A 16 13.00 -25.99 18.35
C LEU A 16 13.61 -24.86 17.56
N SER A 17 14.02 -25.22 16.35
CA SER A 17 14.27 -24.35 15.22
C SER A 17 13.08 -23.40 15.09
N SER A 18 13.09 -22.33 15.88
CA SER A 18 12.39 -21.12 15.52
C SER A 18 13.05 -20.70 14.23
N CYS A 19 12.33 -20.90 13.13
CA CYS A 19 12.60 -20.21 11.89
C CYS A 19 12.31 -18.75 12.20
N GLU A 20 13.25 -18.11 12.89
CA GLU A 20 13.31 -16.69 13.15
C GLU A 20 13.61 -16.07 11.79
N SER A 21 12.56 -15.95 10.99
CA SER A 21 12.55 -15.00 9.90
C SER A 21 12.59 -13.65 10.57
N ASP A 22 13.81 -13.15 10.82
CA ASP A 22 14.13 -11.78 11.23
C ASP A 22 13.70 -10.79 10.13
N GLU A 23 12.42 -10.78 9.76
CA GLU A 23 11.83 -9.63 9.12
C GLU A 23 11.34 -8.73 10.26
N PRO A 24 11.93 -7.53 10.44
CA PRO A 24 11.52 -6.63 11.51
C PRO A 24 10.02 -6.37 11.37
N GLU A 25 9.28 -6.58 12.45
CA GLU A 25 7.84 -6.31 12.54
C GLU A 25 7.64 -4.83 12.18
N ARG A 26 7.29 -4.57 10.91
CA ARG A 26 7.18 -3.20 10.40
C ARG A 26 6.05 -2.53 11.18
N GLU A 27 6.38 -1.45 11.87
CA GLU A 27 5.39 -0.61 12.56
C GLU A 27 4.22 -0.35 11.60
N TYR A 28 3.00 -0.69 12.03
CA TYR A 28 1.81 -0.52 11.21
C TYR A 28 1.46 0.97 11.14
N LEU A 29 1.78 1.58 10.01
CA LEU A 29 1.59 3.01 9.79
C LEU A 29 0.25 3.23 9.07
N GLU A 30 -0.73 3.79 9.78
CA GLU A 30 -2.11 3.92 9.25
C GLU A 30 -2.17 4.65 7.90
N TYR A 31 -1.30 5.64 7.67
CA TYR A 31 -1.25 6.39 6.41
C TYR A 31 -0.77 5.55 5.22
N GLU A 32 -0.08 4.42 5.44
CA GLU A 32 0.30 3.48 4.38
C GLU A 32 -0.81 2.47 4.06
N ALA A 33 -1.78 2.30 4.96
CA ALA A 33 -2.83 1.29 4.86
C ALA A 33 -3.59 1.30 3.52
N PRO A 34 -3.99 2.45 2.93
CA PRO A 34 -4.71 2.42 1.66
C PRO A 34 -3.82 1.98 0.49
N ILE A 35 -2.50 2.28 0.52
CA ILE A 35 -1.54 1.79 -0.49
C ILE A 35 -1.36 0.27 -0.34
N ALA A 36 -1.14 -0.20 0.88
CA ALA A 36 -1.01 -1.64 1.17
C ALA A 36 -2.23 -2.42 0.70
N THR A 37 -3.41 -1.90 1.02
CA THR A 37 -4.71 -2.47 0.64
C THR A 37 -4.88 -2.47 -0.87
N PHE A 38 -4.56 -1.35 -1.54
CA PHE A 38 -4.66 -1.22 -2.99
C PHE A 38 -3.76 -2.26 -3.70
N ILE A 39 -2.50 -2.38 -3.30
CA ILE A 39 -1.55 -3.32 -3.90
C ILE A 39 -2.00 -4.77 -3.68
N ASN A 40 -2.48 -5.11 -2.48
CA ASN A 40 -3.03 -6.43 -2.19
C ASN A 40 -4.30 -6.72 -3.00
N ALA A 41 -5.21 -5.74 -3.12
CA ALA A 41 -6.44 -5.85 -3.91
C ALA A 41 -6.14 -6.06 -5.40
N TYR A 42 -5.22 -5.28 -5.98
CA TYR A 42 -4.73 -5.47 -7.34
C TYR A 42 -4.19 -6.89 -7.56
N ASN A 43 -3.32 -7.37 -6.67
CA ASN A 43 -2.71 -8.69 -6.79
C ASN A 43 -3.72 -9.83 -6.67
N LYS A 44 -4.83 -9.60 -5.97
CA LYS A 44 -5.95 -10.54 -5.80
C LYS A 44 -7.03 -10.40 -6.87
N LYS A 45 -6.88 -9.45 -7.80
CA LYS A 45 -7.91 -9.10 -8.80
C LYS A 45 -9.24 -8.71 -8.15
N ASP A 46 -9.17 -7.99 -7.02
CA ASP A 46 -10.32 -7.52 -6.25
C ASP A 46 -10.54 -6.02 -6.49
N SER A 47 -11.32 -5.71 -7.52
CA SER A 47 -11.59 -4.34 -7.94
C SER A 47 -12.42 -3.56 -6.92
N ALA A 48 -13.29 -4.24 -6.16
CA ALA A 48 -14.11 -3.59 -5.15
C ALA A 48 -13.26 -3.08 -3.98
N SER A 49 -12.33 -3.90 -3.48
CA SER A 49 -11.39 -3.49 -2.44
C SER A 49 -10.41 -2.42 -2.95
N ALA A 50 -9.93 -2.53 -4.20
CA ALA A 50 -9.05 -1.53 -4.79
C ALA A 50 -9.74 -0.16 -4.90
N LEU A 51 -10.99 -0.14 -5.36
CA LEU A 51 -11.81 1.06 -5.45
C LEU A 51 -12.12 1.67 -4.07
N GLY A 52 -12.26 0.83 -3.04
CA GLY A 52 -12.45 1.25 -1.65
C GLY A 52 -11.27 2.01 -1.02
N CYS A 53 -10.08 1.97 -1.65
CA CYS A 53 -8.92 2.74 -1.19
C CYS A 53 -9.00 4.23 -1.56
N PHE A 54 -9.91 4.62 -2.46
CA PHE A 54 -10.06 6.00 -2.92
C PHE A 54 -11.18 6.72 -2.16
N THR A 55 -11.11 8.05 -2.16
CA THR A 55 -12.16 8.91 -1.60
C THR A 55 -13.51 8.67 -2.29
N PRO A 56 -14.65 8.95 -1.64
CA PRO A 56 -15.98 8.73 -2.23
C PRO A 56 -16.15 9.34 -3.63
N GLY A 57 -15.70 10.59 -3.82
CA GLY A 57 -15.78 11.26 -5.12
C GLY A 57 -14.90 10.61 -6.19
N ALA A 58 -13.66 10.23 -5.85
CA ALA A 58 -12.79 9.52 -6.79
C ALA A 58 -13.34 8.12 -7.11
N LYS A 59 -13.88 7.43 -6.09
CA LYS A 59 -14.55 6.14 -6.25
C LYS A 59 -15.74 6.23 -7.20
N ASP A 60 -16.55 7.27 -7.10
CA ASP A 60 -17.68 7.46 -8.01
C ASP A 60 -17.23 7.73 -9.45
N LEU A 61 -16.13 8.48 -9.65
CA LEU A 61 -15.53 8.67 -10.99
C LEU A 61 -14.96 7.37 -11.58
N TYR A 62 -14.27 6.55 -10.77
CA TYR A 62 -13.68 5.31 -11.26
C TYR A 62 -14.70 4.18 -11.41
N GLY A 63 -15.74 4.16 -10.58
CA GLY A 63 -16.71 3.06 -10.49
C GLY A 63 -17.77 3.05 -11.60
N THR A 64 -17.93 4.14 -12.35
CA THR A 64 -18.97 4.28 -13.38
C THR A 64 -18.57 3.77 -14.76
N GLU A 65 -17.27 3.73 -15.08
CA GLU A 65 -16.84 3.47 -16.46
C GLU A 65 -15.79 2.36 -16.63
N ASN A 66 -15.03 1.99 -15.59
CA ASN A 66 -13.85 1.15 -15.78
C ASN A 66 -13.61 0.12 -14.66
N ASP A 67 -13.21 -1.10 -15.01
CA ASP A 67 -12.61 -2.02 -14.05
C ASP A 67 -11.15 -1.63 -13.84
N ILE A 68 -10.96 -0.78 -12.84
CA ILE A 68 -9.69 -0.18 -12.46
C ILE A 68 -8.53 -1.18 -12.32
N VAL A 69 -8.82 -2.40 -11.85
CA VAL A 69 -7.78 -3.43 -11.69
C VAL A 69 -7.48 -4.08 -13.04
N ASN A 70 -8.47 -4.28 -13.90
CA ASN A 70 -8.25 -4.84 -15.24
C ASN A 70 -7.50 -3.86 -16.15
N ASP A 71 -7.83 -2.58 -16.10
CA ASP A 71 -7.14 -1.54 -16.89
C ASP A 71 -5.69 -1.43 -16.45
N LEU A 72 -5.47 -1.36 -15.14
CA LEU A 72 -4.12 -1.36 -14.57
C LEU A 72 -3.37 -2.65 -14.90
N SER A 73 -4.05 -3.80 -14.87
CA SER A 73 -3.44 -5.09 -15.25
C SER A 73 -3.01 -5.08 -16.71
N SER A 74 -3.85 -4.58 -17.61
CA SER A 74 -3.54 -4.49 -19.04
C SER A 74 -2.33 -3.62 -19.30
N TYR A 75 -2.25 -2.46 -18.62
CA TYR A 75 -1.06 -1.61 -18.68
C TYR A 75 0.19 -2.33 -18.14
N VAL A 76 0.13 -2.89 -16.94
CA VAL A 76 1.29 -3.53 -16.30
C VAL A 76 1.76 -4.76 -17.10
N ASP A 77 0.83 -5.60 -17.56
CA ASP A 77 1.13 -6.79 -18.36
C ASP A 77 1.74 -6.38 -19.72
N SER A 78 1.38 -5.23 -20.30
CA SER A 78 2.06 -4.71 -21.50
C SER A 78 3.53 -4.35 -21.28
N VAL A 79 3.93 -4.06 -20.03
CA VAL A 79 5.30 -3.67 -19.66
C VAL A 79 6.15 -4.88 -19.26
N VAL A 80 5.59 -5.81 -18.47
CA VAL A 80 6.36 -6.93 -17.91
C VAL A 80 5.85 -8.32 -18.29
N GLY A 81 4.79 -8.41 -19.10
CA GLY A 81 4.13 -9.67 -19.45
C GLY A 81 3.10 -10.13 -18.42
N ASP A 82 2.32 -11.13 -18.81
CA ASP A 82 1.11 -11.57 -18.13
C ASP A 82 1.31 -11.94 -16.65
N ARG A 83 0.21 -11.78 -15.89
CA ARG A 83 0.08 -12.16 -14.47
C ARG A 83 1.07 -11.40 -13.58
N ALA A 84 1.32 -10.13 -13.93
CA ALA A 84 2.19 -9.29 -13.15
C ALA A 84 1.67 -9.10 -11.72
N ARG A 85 2.61 -9.00 -10.77
CA ARG A 85 2.34 -8.66 -9.37
C ARG A 85 2.99 -7.35 -9.01
N LEU A 86 2.25 -6.50 -8.32
CA LEU A 86 2.76 -5.26 -7.76
C LEU A 86 3.30 -5.48 -6.34
N SER A 87 4.31 -4.69 -6.00
CA SER A 87 4.85 -4.52 -4.67
C SER A 87 5.23 -3.06 -4.47
N TYR A 88 5.31 -2.62 -3.21
CA TYR A 88 5.63 -1.24 -2.90
C TYR A 88 6.62 -1.12 -1.74
N LYS A 89 7.35 0.00 -1.73
CA LYS A 89 8.16 0.44 -0.59
C LYS A 89 8.01 1.95 -0.45
N VAL A 90 7.64 2.42 0.73
CA VAL A 90 7.71 3.85 1.06
C VAL A 90 9.18 4.21 1.27
N LEU A 91 9.65 5.20 0.53
CA LEU A 91 11.02 5.71 0.58
C LEU A 91 11.14 6.94 1.47
N ASP A 92 10.12 7.78 1.45
CA ASP A 92 10.06 9.02 2.22
C ASP A 92 8.62 9.40 2.55
N LYS A 93 8.45 10.20 3.61
CA LYS A 93 7.16 10.67 4.09
C LYS A 93 7.24 12.09 4.61
N GLN A 94 6.20 12.86 4.33
CA GLN A 94 6.00 14.21 4.86
C GLN A 94 4.55 14.37 5.31
N GLU A 95 4.33 14.66 6.59
CA GLU A 95 3.02 15.14 7.07
C GLU A 95 2.80 16.54 6.49
N LEU A 96 1.63 16.76 5.88
CA LEU A 96 1.26 18.05 5.34
C LEU A 96 0.77 18.96 6.46
N ASP A 97 1.10 20.25 6.35
CA ASP A 97 0.62 21.25 7.29
C ASP A 97 -0.87 21.55 7.10
N GLU A 98 -1.44 22.32 8.03
CA GLU A 98 -2.86 22.68 8.03
C GLU A 98 -3.27 23.44 6.76
N GLN A 99 -2.40 24.30 6.23
CA GLN A 99 -2.68 25.05 5.01
C GLN A 99 -2.83 24.12 3.81
N ALA A 100 -1.92 23.16 3.65
CA ALA A 100 -1.99 22.16 2.60
C ALA A 100 -3.18 21.20 2.77
N VAL A 101 -3.52 20.83 4.01
CA VAL A 101 -4.71 20.01 4.32
C VAL A 101 -6.00 20.74 3.94
N ASN A 102 -6.11 22.03 4.24
CA ASN A 102 -7.26 22.85 3.86
C ASN A 102 -7.37 22.98 2.34
N ALA A 103 -6.24 23.20 1.64
CA ALA A 103 -6.23 23.27 0.18
C ALA A 103 -6.71 21.98 -0.48
N ILE A 104 -6.37 20.80 0.07
CA ILE A 104 -6.89 19.51 -0.41
C ILE A 104 -8.42 19.42 -0.24
N SER A 105 -8.95 19.92 0.88
CA SER A 105 -10.40 19.89 1.14
C SER A 105 -11.18 20.81 0.20
N ASP A 106 -10.60 21.98 -0.11
CA ASP A 106 -11.15 22.93 -1.08
C ASP A 106 -11.11 22.36 -2.50
N GLU A 107 -9.95 21.85 -2.94
CA GLU A 107 -9.79 21.21 -4.26
C GLU A 107 -10.74 20.02 -4.44
N TYR A 108 -10.90 19.19 -3.41
CA TYR A 108 -11.84 18.08 -3.44
C TYR A 108 -13.28 18.57 -3.63
N THR A 109 -13.67 19.64 -2.95
CA THR A 109 -15.00 20.23 -3.08
C THR A 109 -15.24 20.76 -4.48
N ASP A 110 -14.25 21.46 -5.05
CA ASP A 110 -14.33 21.99 -6.42
C ASP A 110 -14.39 20.87 -7.47
N THR A 111 -13.58 19.81 -7.29
CA THR A 111 -13.46 18.72 -8.26
C THR A 111 -14.69 17.82 -8.26
N TYR A 112 -15.20 17.45 -7.10
CA TYR A 112 -16.25 16.44 -6.96
C TYR A 112 -17.61 17.02 -6.64
N SER A 113 -17.72 18.33 -6.37
CA SER A 113 -18.94 18.95 -5.82
C SER A 113 -19.42 18.27 -4.52
N LEU A 114 -18.50 17.69 -3.76
CA LEU A 114 -18.72 16.98 -2.51
C LEU A 114 -17.79 17.53 -1.43
N ARG A 115 -18.28 17.65 -0.19
CA ARG A 115 -17.41 18.03 0.93
C ARG A 115 -16.68 16.83 1.51
N LEU A 116 -15.40 17.00 1.80
CA LEU A 116 -14.58 16.02 2.53
C LEU A 116 -13.76 16.74 3.59
N GLU A 117 -14.00 16.44 4.86
CA GLU A 117 -13.21 16.99 5.96
C GLU A 117 -11.93 16.16 6.11
N VAL A 118 -10.81 16.72 5.66
CA VAL A 118 -9.49 16.09 5.81
C VAL A 118 -8.88 16.49 7.15
N LYS A 119 -8.57 15.49 7.97
CA LYS A 119 -8.00 15.68 9.32
C LYS A 119 -6.48 15.63 9.34
N LYS A 120 -5.90 14.82 8.46
CA LYS A 120 -4.46 14.64 8.27
C LYS A 120 -4.18 14.26 6.83
N ALA A 121 -3.00 14.60 6.35
CA ALA A 121 -2.52 14.14 5.06
C ALA A 121 -1.01 13.88 5.11
N TYR A 122 -0.57 12.86 4.38
CA TYR A 122 0.83 12.56 4.15
C TYR A 122 1.12 12.53 2.67
N LYS A 123 2.15 13.26 2.25
CA LYS A 123 2.80 13.05 0.96
C LYS A 123 3.84 11.95 1.15
N LEU A 124 3.75 10.91 0.33
CA LEU A 124 4.60 9.73 0.39
C LEU A 124 5.37 9.60 -0.92
N LYS A 125 6.67 9.40 -0.82
CA LYS A 125 7.48 8.96 -1.95
C LYS A 125 7.50 7.44 -1.97
N VAL A 126 6.90 6.84 -2.99
CA VAL A 126 6.68 5.40 -3.08
C VAL A 126 7.44 4.82 -4.26
N LYS A 127 8.18 3.75 -3.98
CA LYS A 127 8.70 2.86 -5.00
C LYS A 127 7.67 1.78 -5.30
N ILE A 128 7.16 1.73 -6.52
CA ILE A 128 6.33 0.63 -7.04
C ILE A 128 7.21 -0.27 -7.89
N SER A 129 7.18 -1.56 -7.62
CA SER A 129 7.87 -2.56 -8.44
C SER A 129 6.87 -3.60 -8.93
N THR A 130 7.01 -3.98 -10.20
CA THR A 130 6.21 -5.03 -10.82
C THR A 130 7.10 -6.16 -11.32
N LYS A 131 6.60 -7.39 -11.25
CA LYS A 131 7.22 -8.58 -11.82
C LYS A 131 6.16 -9.43 -12.50
N GLY A 132 6.36 -9.71 -13.78
CA GLY A 132 5.53 -10.56 -14.64
C GLY A 132 6.43 -11.33 -15.60
N GLY A 133 6.02 -12.52 -16.04
CA GLY A 133 6.87 -13.39 -16.86
C GLY A 133 8.33 -13.47 -16.38
N ASN A 134 9.27 -13.08 -17.25
CA ASN A 134 10.70 -12.98 -16.96
C ASN A 134 11.20 -11.52 -16.78
N LEU A 135 10.29 -10.54 -16.77
CA LEU A 135 10.63 -9.12 -16.72
C LEU A 135 10.30 -8.52 -15.36
N SER A 136 10.99 -7.42 -15.04
CA SER A 136 10.66 -6.59 -13.90
C SER A 136 10.73 -5.12 -14.29
N ALA A 137 9.83 -4.31 -13.72
CA ALA A 137 9.83 -2.87 -13.92
C ALA A 137 9.65 -2.18 -12.57
N THR A 138 10.11 -0.94 -12.47
CA THR A 138 10.06 -0.18 -11.22
C THR A 138 9.90 1.30 -11.52
N ASN A 139 9.12 2.00 -10.69
CA ASN A 139 9.17 3.44 -10.53
C ASN A 139 9.55 3.74 -9.08
N GLU A 140 10.60 4.53 -8.86
CA GLU A 140 11.13 4.83 -7.52
C GLU A 140 10.72 6.23 -7.01
N ASN A 141 9.99 7.01 -7.80
CA ASN A 141 9.70 8.41 -7.51
C ASN A 141 8.20 8.74 -7.62
N LEU A 142 7.32 7.75 -7.43
CA LEU A 142 5.88 8.01 -7.44
C LEU A 142 5.50 8.76 -6.17
N GLU A 143 4.95 9.97 -6.30
CA GLU A 143 4.38 10.71 -5.18
C GLU A 143 2.91 10.31 -5.00
N ILE A 144 2.56 9.82 -3.82
CA ILE A 144 1.19 9.47 -3.44
C ILE A 144 0.80 10.33 -2.24
N ILE A 145 -0.35 11.00 -2.34
CA ILE A 145 -0.95 11.66 -1.19
C ILE A 145 -1.95 10.70 -0.55
N THR A 146 -1.84 10.52 0.76
CA THR A 146 -2.82 9.78 1.56
C THR A 146 -3.47 10.73 2.55
N ILE A 147 -4.78 10.61 2.72
CA ILE A 147 -5.56 11.52 3.55
C ILE A 147 -6.42 10.76 4.56
N LYS A 148 -6.55 11.31 5.76
CA LYS A 148 -7.47 10.84 6.80
C LYS A 148 -8.74 11.64 6.74
N ALA A 149 -9.86 11.00 6.43
CA ALA A 149 -11.19 11.59 6.48
C ALA A 149 -12.13 10.69 7.28
N GLY A 150 -12.77 11.26 8.31
CA GLY A 150 -13.51 10.46 9.29
C GLY A 150 -12.60 9.49 10.06
N SER A 151 -12.91 8.19 9.98
CA SER A 151 -12.13 7.09 10.59
C SER A 151 -11.21 6.38 9.60
N SER A 152 -11.22 6.77 8.33
CA SER A 152 -10.58 6.02 7.24
C SER A 152 -9.45 6.82 6.59
N TRP A 153 -8.50 6.08 6.04
CA TRP A 153 -7.42 6.60 5.21
C TRP A 153 -7.69 6.27 3.75
N TYR A 154 -7.38 7.23 2.87
CA TYR A 154 -7.62 7.12 1.43
C TYR A 154 -6.39 7.53 0.64
N ILE A 155 -6.22 6.98 -0.56
CA ILE A 155 -5.39 7.56 -1.60
C ILE A 155 -6.14 8.77 -2.17
N TYR A 156 -5.47 9.92 -2.21
CA TYR A 156 -5.99 11.15 -2.80
C TYR A 156 -5.34 11.42 -4.16
N GLY A 157 -6.13 11.95 -5.10
CA GLY A 157 -5.70 12.25 -6.46
C GLY A 157 -5.71 11.03 -7.40
N ASN A 158 -5.32 11.27 -8.65
CA ASN A 158 -5.39 10.30 -9.72
C ASN A 158 -4.08 9.51 -9.89
N VAL A 159 -3.78 8.63 -8.93
CA VAL A 159 -2.48 7.93 -8.85
C VAL A 159 -2.33 6.83 -9.93
N LEU A 160 -3.42 6.43 -10.57
CA LEU A 160 -3.46 5.26 -11.45
C LEU A 160 -3.09 5.54 -12.90
N ILE A 161 -3.28 6.79 -13.35
CA ILE A 161 -3.03 7.17 -14.73
C ILE A 161 -1.53 7.20 -15.07
N ASP A 162 -0.64 7.31 -14.07
CA ASP A 162 0.79 7.44 -14.34
C ASP A 162 1.69 6.71 -13.33
N LEU A 163 1.62 5.38 -13.33
CA LEU A 163 2.63 4.58 -12.60
C LEU A 163 4.05 4.75 -13.18
N GLY A 164 4.21 5.29 -14.40
CA GLY A 164 5.51 5.60 -15.00
C GLY A 164 6.52 4.45 -14.96
N LEU A 165 6.06 3.20 -15.15
CA LEU A 165 6.90 2.01 -14.96
C LEU A 165 8.00 1.94 -16.02
N LYS A 166 9.26 1.77 -15.57
CA LYS A 166 10.42 1.56 -16.45
C LYS A 166 10.95 0.14 -16.27
N VAL A 167 11.13 -0.60 -17.36
CA VAL A 167 11.72 -1.95 -17.36
C VAL A 167 13.15 -1.85 -16.85
N LYS A 168 13.53 -2.78 -15.96
CA LYS A 168 14.92 -2.94 -15.54
C LYS A 168 15.64 -3.81 -16.56
N GLU A 169 16.65 -3.24 -17.22
CA GLU A 169 17.62 -3.97 -18.04
C GLU A 169 18.46 -4.93 -17.18
#